data_AF-R6N2I0-F1
#
_entry.id   AF-R6N2I0-F1
#
_cell.length_a   1.000
_cell.length_b   1.000
_cell.length_c   1.000
_cell.angle_alpha   90.00
_cell.angle_beta   90.00
_cell.angle_gamma   90.00
#
_symmetry.space_group_name_H-M   'P 1'
#
loop_
_entity.id
_entity.type
_entity.pdbx_description
1 polymer ?
#
loop_
_entity_poly.entity_id
_entity_poly.type
_entity_poly.pdbx_seq_one_letter_code
_entity_poly.pdbx_strand_id
1 'polypeptide(L)'
;MIQFTVRNNEISHRQVKILMIQHRILDIRLDESFALVSTGGITNIQYMITTDTWQWILNYLQTGDYEDFGIFPSDITKTIEDTQTTCLKELIEQKCNIARIPFLRETEAYIRLRGLFRFGKLYFSIKRSDEFIDYLNSKGL
;
A
#
# COMPACT_ATOMS: atom_id res chain seq x y z
N MET A 1 18.59 17.95 16.23
CA MET A 1 17.17 17.54 16.31
C MET A 1 16.56 17.72 14.93
N ILE A 2 16.34 16.64 14.19
CA ILE A 2 15.71 16.72 12.87
C ILE A 2 14.21 16.84 13.12
N GLN A 3 13.66 18.04 12.90
CA GLN A 3 12.22 18.24 12.84
C GLN A 3 11.69 17.45 11.64
N PHE A 4 11.03 16.33 11.90
CA PHE A 4 10.12 15.75 10.92
C PHE A 4 8.99 16.76 10.75
N THR A 5 8.97 17.45 9.61
CA THR A 5 7.82 18.27 9.21
C THR A 5 6.61 17.35 9.26
N VAL A 6 5.61 17.68 10.10
CA VAL A 6 4.33 16.99 10.12
C VAL A 6 3.76 17.12 8.71
N ARG A 7 3.95 16.09 7.87
CA ARG A 7 3.40 16.06 6.51
C ARG A 7 1.89 16.09 6.66
N ASN A 8 1.25 17.03 5.99
CA ASN A 8 -0.18 17.25 6.14
C ASN A 8 -0.95 16.14 5.40
N ASN A 9 -1.43 15.14 6.14
CA ASN A 9 -2.12 13.99 5.56
C ASN A 9 -3.44 14.37 4.86
N GLU A 10 -4.07 15.48 5.24
CA GLU A 10 -5.24 16.03 4.54
C GLU A 10 -4.88 16.48 3.12
N ILE A 11 -3.72 17.12 2.95
CA ILE A 11 -3.24 17.52 1.62
C ILE A 11 -2.96 16.28 0.77
N SER A 12 -2.26 15.29 1.34
CA SER A 12 -1.98 14.03 0.65
C SER A 12 -3.27 13.32 0.24
N HIS A 13 -4.25 13.21 1.15
CA HIS A 13 -5.54 12.60 0.86
C HIS A 13 -6.28 13.30 -0.29
N ARG A 14 -6.37 14.63 -0.26
CA ARG A 14 -7.00 15.41 -1.35
C ARG A 14 -6.28 15.22 -2.67
N GLN A 15 -4.94 15.19 -2.67
CA GLN A 15 -4.17 14.93 -3.88
C GLN A 15 -4.48 13.54 -4.43
N VAL A 16 -4.44 12.50 -3.59
CA VAL A 16 -4.78 11.13 -3.98
C VAL A 16 -6.20 11.04 -4.51
N LYS A 17 -7.18 11.67 -3.84
CA LYS A 17 -8.59 11.72 -4.29
C LYS A 17 -8.72 12.37 -5.66
N ILE A 18 -8.01 13.46 -5.93
CA ILE A 18 -8.01 14.11 -7.26
C ILE A 18 -7.48 13.14 -8.34
N LEU A 19 -6.42 12.37 -8.05
CA LEU A 19 -5.91 11.37 -9.00
C LEU A 19 -6.92 10.25 -9.24
N MET A 20 -7.64 9.83 -8.20
CA MET A 20 -8.69 8.81 -8.28
C MET A 20 -9.92 9.29 -9.06
N ILE A 21 -10.37 10.54 -8.87
CA ILE A 21 -11.43 11.17 -9.66
C ILE A 21 -11.06 11.24 -11.14
N GLN A 22 -9.77 11.43 -11.45
CA GLN A 22 -9.25 11.40 -12.81
C GLN A 22 -9.07 9.97 -13.37
N HIS A 23 -9.49 8.93 -12.62
CA HIS A 23 -9.33 7.52 -12.96
C HIS A 23 -7.89 7.13 -13.34
N ARG A 24 -6.89 7.75 -12.69
CA ARG A 24 -5.48 7.45 -12.96
C ARG A 24 -5.09 6.08 -12.42
N ILE A 25 -4.15 5.43 -13.11
CA ILE A 25 -3.51 4.21 -12.63
C ILE A 25 -2.51 4.58 -11.52
N LEU A 26 -2.70 4.01 -10.33
CA LEU A 26 -1.87 4.30 -9.17
C LEU A 26 -0.85 3.19 -8.91
N ASP A 27 0.42 3.56 -8.80
CA ASP A 27 1.47 2.70 -8.26
C ASP A 27 1.67 3.06 -6.79
N ILE A 28 1.38 2.09 -5.91
CA ILE A 28 1.37 2.29 -4.46
C ILE A 28 2.44 1.41 -3.85
N ARG A 29 3.45 2.03 -3.22
CA ARG A 29 4.45 1.32 -2.42
C ARG A 29 4.10 1.49 -0.95
N LEU A 30 3.86 0.39 -0.25
CA LEU A 30 3.67 0.42 1.19
C LEU A 30 5.01 0.43 1.92
N ASP A 31 5.04 1.20 3.00
CA ASP A 31 6.10 1.29 4.00
C ASP A 31 5.50 0.98 5.39
N GLU A 32 6.26 1.12 6.48
CA GLU A 32 5.82 0.71 7.82
C GLU A 32 4.57 1.45 8.35
N SER A 33 4.36 2.72 7.96
CA SER A 33 3.23 3.53 8.46
C SER A 33 2.59 4.43 7.41
N PHE A 34 3.10 4.40 6.18
CA PHE A 34 2.60 5.22 5.08
C PHE A 34 2.75 4.48 3.74
N ALA A 35 2.08 4.98 2.73
CA ALA A 35 2.24 4.60 1.34
C ALA A 35 2.87 5.76 0.56
N LEU A 36 3.68 5.41 -0.44
CA LEU A 36 4.07 6.32 -1.50
C LEU A 36 3.17 6.06 -2.71
N VAL A 37 2.29 7.00 -3.01
CA VAL A 37 1.39 6.96 -4.16
C VAL A 37 2.01 7.69 -5.33
N SER A 38 2.08 7.03 -6.48
CA SER A 38 2.63 7.55 -7.73
C SER A 38 1.69 7.26 -8.91
N THR A 39 1.79 8.05 -9.97
CA THR A 39 1.11 7.86 -11.26
C THR A 39 1.99 8.44 -12.37
N GLY A 40 1.69 8.20 -13.65
CA GLY A 40 2.43 8.81 -14.77
C GLY A 40 2.58 10.33 -14.61
N GLY A 41 3.82 10.80 -14.39
CA GLY A 41 4.17 12.22 -14.20
C GLY A 41 4.14 12.74 -12.76
N ILE A 42 3.66 11.97 -11.77
CA ILE A 42 3.62 12.37 -10.35
C ILE A 42 4.21 11.24 -9.50
N THR A 43 5.19 11.54 -8.66
CA THR A 43 5.91 10.53 -7.89
C THR A 43 5.87 10.81 -6.39
N ASN A 44 5.69 9.75 -5.60
CA ASN A 44 5.95 9.71 -4.15
C ASN A 44 5.11 10.67 -3.29
N ILE A 45 3.81 10.79 -3.56
CA ILE A 45 2.88 11.39 -2.59
C ILE A 45 2.87 10.49 -1.36
N GLN A 46 3.44 10.97 -0.26
CA GLN A 46 3.42 10.24 1.00
C GLN A 46 2.05 10.39 1.65
N TYR A 47 1.36 9.28 1.82
CA TYR A 47 0.01 9.20 2.36
C TYR A 47 -0.03 8.19 3.50
N MET A 48 -0.41 8.64 4.70
CA MET A 48 -0.44 7.80 5.89
C MET A 48 -1.52 6.73 5.77
N ILE A 49 -1.20 5.52 6.25
CA ILE A 49 -2.09 4.36 6.15
C ILE A 49 -2.69 4.03 7.52
N THR A 50 -3.99 4.21 7.61
CA THR A 50 -4.87 3.66 8.65
C THR A 50 -5.78 2.62 8.03
N THR A 51 -6.53 1.88 8.86
CA THR A 51 -7.53 0.91 8.38
C THR A 51 -8.50 1.54 7.37
N ASP A 52 -9.03 2.73 7.67
CA ASP A 52 -10.03 3.36 6.80
C ASP A 52 -9.41 3.82 5.46
N THR A 53 -8.23 4.44 5.50
CA THR A 53 -7.55 4.90 4.28
C THR A 53 -7.07 3.74 3.42
N TRP A 54 -6.69 2.62 4.05
CA TRP A 54 -6.31 1.39 3.37
C TRP A 54 -7.48 0.81 2.59
N GLN A 55 -8.63 0.65 3.24
CA GLN A 55 -9.84 0.13 2.59
C GLN A 55 -10.30 1.02 1.44
N TRP A 56 -10.19 2.34 1.59
CA TRP A 56 -10.49 3.28 0.51
C TRP A 56 -9.56 3.13 -0.70
N ILE A 57 -8.25 3.08 -0.46
CA ILE A 57 -7.27 2.82 -1.53
C ILE A 57 -7.55 1.48 -2.21
N LEU A 58 -7.79 0.43 -1.42
CA LEU A 58 -8.03 -0.91 -1.95
C LEU A 58 -9.29 -0.97 -2.80
N ASN A 59 -10.39 -0.36 -2.33
CA ASN A 59 -11.62 -0.23 -3.09
C ASN A 59 -11.35 0.44 -4.45
N TYR A 60 -10.67 1.59 -4.45
CA TYR A 60 -10.32 2.26 -5.70
C TYR A 60 -9.49 1.38 -6.65
N LEU A 61 -8.45 0.71 -6.13
CA LEU A 61 -7.61 -0.17 -6.96
C LEU A 61 -8.42 -1.28 -7.64
N GLN A 62 -9.39 -1.86 -6.90
CA GLN A 62 -10.23 -2.96 -7.37
C GLN A 62 -11.35 -2.50 -8.31
N THR A 63 -12.08 -1.44 -7.95
CA THR A 63 -13.35 -1.06 -8.57
C THR A 63 -13.26 0.22 -9.39
N GLY A 64 -12.33 1.11 -9.05
CA GLY A 64 -12.22 2.47 -9.59
C GLY A 64 -13.10 3.50 -8.87
N ASP A 65 -13.79 3.09 -7.82
CA ASP A 65 -14.60 3.99 -6.99
C ASP A 65 -13.70 4.83 -6.07
N TYR A 66 -13.87 6.15 -6.17
CA TYR A 66 -13.04 7.14 -5.48
C TYR A 66 -13.74 7.72 -4.24
N GLU A 67 -15.00 7.36 -3.96
CA GLU A 67 -15.73 7.90 -2.82
C GLU A 67 -15.08 7.48 -1.51
N ASP A 68 -14.77 8.48 -0.67
CA ASP A 68 -14.06 8.31 0.61
C ASP A 68 -15.02 8.25 1.80
N PHE A 69 -16.32 8.47 1.60
CA PHE A 69 -17.38 8.42 2.61
C PHE A 69 -17.03 9.16 3.92
N GLY A 70 -16.32 10.28 3.83
CA GLY A 70 -15.98 11.11 4.99
C GLY A 70 -14.85 10.54 5.86
N ILE A 71 -13.90 9.80 5.26
CA ILE A 71 -12.62 9.50 5.92
C ILE A 71 -11.99 10.79 6.46
N PHE A 72 -11.43 10.71 7.66
CA PHE A 72 -10.69 11.79 8.32
C PHE A 72 -9.18 11.46 8.29
N PRO A 73 -8.42 11.90 7.28
CA PRO A 73 -7.00 11.57 7.11
C PRO A 73 -6.12 11.95 8.30
N SER A 74 -6.49 12.99 9.07
CA SER A 74 -5.76 13.38 10.27
C SER A 74 -5.96 12.45 11.48
N ASP A 75 -6.92 11.53 11.44
CA ASP A 75 -7.15 10.60 12.55
C ASP A 75 -6.14 9.44 12.51
N ILE A 76 -5.20 9.44 13.47
CA ILE A 76 -4.15 8.44 13.62
C ILE A 76 -4.54 7.28 14.54
N THR A 77 -5.75 7.29 15.13
CA THR A 77 -6.16 6.29 16.13
C THR A 77 -6.26 4.88 15.56
N LYS A 78 -6.46 4.76 14.23
CA LYS A 78 -6.59 3.50 13.50
C LYS A 78 -5.35 3.12 12.68
N THR A 79 -4.16 3.48 13.16
CA THR A 79 -2.91 3.08 12.50
C THR A 79 -2.78 1.55 12.53
N ILE A 80 -2.29 0.96 11.44
CA ILE A 80 -2.13 -0.49 11.31
C ILE A 80 -0.77 -0.88 11.89
N GLU A 81 -0.74 -1.82 12.83
CA GLU A 81 0.52 -2.43 13.27
C GLU A 81 1.05 -3.38 12.20
N ASP A 82 2.36 -3.34 11.94
CA ASP A 82 3.01 -4.08 10.86
C ASP A 82 2.27 -3.91 9.52
N THR A 83 2.02 -2.64 9.14
CA THR A 83 1.17 -2.23 8.01
C THR A 83 1.37 -3.10 6.77
N GLN A 84 2.61 -3.31 6.36
CA GLN A 84 2.90 -4.07 5.14
C GLN A 84 2.44 -5.53 5.23
N THR A 85 2.79 -6.23 6.31
CA THR A 85 2.45 -7.64 6.50
C THR A 85 0.95 -7.82 6.66
N THR A 86 0.31 -6.96 7.46
CA THR A 86 -1.14 -7.00 7.70
C THR A 86 -1.93 -6.78 6.40
N CYS A 87 -1.60 -5.72 5.65
CA CYS A 87 -2.24 -5.43 4.37
C CYS A 87 -2.01 -6.55 3.36
N LEU A 88 -0.79 -7.10 3.26
CA LEU A 88 -0.49 -8.18 2.33
C LEU A 88 -1.28 -9.46 2.65
N LYS A 89 -1.31 -9.87 3.93
CA LYS A 89 -2.03 -11.06 4.37
C LYS A 89 -3.51 -10.94 4.01
N GLU A 90 -4.12 -9.78 4.28
CA GLU A 90 -5.50 -9.51 3.88
C GLU A 90 -5.72 -9.76 2.38
N LEU A 91 -4.85 -9.21 1.51
CA LEU A 91 -4.96 -9.39 0.06
C LEU A 91 -4.81 -10.85 -0.38
N ILE A 92 -3.92 -11.61 0.26
CA ILE A 92 -3.73 -13.02 -0.01
C ILE A 92 -4.98 -13.82 0.37
N GLU A 93 -5.56 -13.56 1.54
CA GLU A 93 -6.80 -14.23 1.96
C GLU A 93 -8.01 -13.84 1.07
N GLN A 94 -8.05 -12.60 0.57
CA GLN A 94 -9.01 -12.16 -0.44
C GLN A 94 -8.76 -12.74 -1.84
N LYS A 95 -7.71 -13.56 -2.03
CA LYS A 95 -7.30 -14.16 -3.32
C LYS A 95 -6.98 -13.11 -4.39
N CYS A 96 -6.45 -11.96 -3.98
CA CYS A 96 -5.97 -10.96 -4.92
C CYS A 96 -4.78 -11.50 -5.73
N ASN A 97 -4.55 -10.93 -6.92
CA ASN A 97 -3.43 -11.30 -7.79
C ASN A 97 -2.11 -10.77 -7.22
N ILE A 98 -1.55 -11.51 -6.27
CA ILE A 98 -0.25 -11.27 -5.65
C ILE A 98 0.80 -12.18 -6.31
N ALA A 99 1.95 -11.61 -6.63
CA ALA A 99 3.09 -12.37 -7.12
C ALA A 99 4.37 -11.92 -6.42
N ARG A 100 5.25 -12.86 -6.09
CA ARG A 100 6.64 -12.55 -5.75
C ARG A 100 7.30 -11.93 -6.97
N ILE A 101 8.06 -10.86 -6.76
CA ILE A 101 8.92 -10.32 -7.80
C ILE A 101 10.21 -11.16 -7.78
N PRO A 102 10.53 -11.92 -8.85
CA PRO A 102 11.73 -12.75 -8.86
C PRO A 102 12.97 -11.85 -8.79
N PHE A 103 13.93 -12.23 -7.95
CA PHE A 103 15.23 -11.55 -7.90
C PHE A 103 16.37 -12.48 -8.29
N LEU A 104 17.41 -11.87 -8.85
CA LEU A 104 18.59 -12.54 -9.40
C LEU A 104 19.61 -13.01 -8.35
N ARG A 105 19.46 -12.63 -7.07
CA ARG A 105 20.43 -12.95 -6.00
C ARG A 105 19.74 -13.28 -4.69
N GLU A 106 20.21 -14.33 -4.02
CA GLU A 106 19.64 -14.91 -2.79
C GLU A 106 19.91 -14.11 -1.50
N THR A 107 20.64 -12.99 -1.58
CA THR A 107 21.27 -12.32 -0.42
C THR A 107 20.54 -11.08 0.12
N GLU A 108 19.33 -10.73 -0.35
CA GLU A 108 18.60 -9.57 0.18
C GLU A 108 17.84 -9.90 1.48
N ALA A 109 17.90 -8.97 2.43
CA ALA A 109 17.18 -9.04 3.71
C ALA A 109 15.65 -8.85 3.58
N TYR A 110 15.13 -8.61 2.37
CA TYR A 110 13.72 -8.30 2.12
C TYR A 110 13.14 -9.13 0.98
N ILE A 111 11.89 -9.53 1.12
CA ILE A 111 11.07 -10.16 0.10
C ILE A 111 10.18 -9.08 -0.52
N ARG A 112 10.23 -8.95 -1.85
CA ARG A 112 9.36 -8.00 -2.56
C ARG A 112 8.23 -8.70 -3.27
N LEU A 113 7.04 -8.17 -3.10
CA LEU A 113 5.82 -8.68 -3.73
C LEU A 113 5.12 -7.56 -4.48
N ARG A 114 4.33 -7.96 -5.48
CA ARG A 114 3.47 -7.06 -6.24
C ARG A 114 2.04 -7.58 -6.25
N GLY A 115 1.09 -6.72 -5.91
CA GLY A 115 -0.32 -6.91 -6.20
C GLY A 115 -0.71 -6.21 -7.50
N LEU A 116 -1.43 -6.90 -8.39
CA LEU A 116 -1.94 -6.33 -9.64
C LEU A 116 -3.45 -6.11 -9.54
N PHE A 117 -3.88 -4.88 -9.81
CA PHE A 117 -5.29 -4.47 -9.79
C PHE A 117 -5.66 -3.74 -11.07
N ARG A 118 -6.96 -3.51 -11.28
CA ARG A 118 -7.48 -2.84 -12.47
C ARG A 118 -7.01 -1.39 -12.55
N PHE A 119 -7.00 -0.68 -11.43
CA PHE A 119 -6.65 0.75 -11.35
C PHE A 119 -5.26 0.99 -10.73
N GLY A 120 -4.39 -0.02 -10.70
CA GLY A 120 -3.06 0.18 -10.15
C GLY A 120 -2.30 -1.08 -9.76
N LYS A 121 -1.17 -0.85 -9.09
CA LYS A 121 -0.31 -1.90 -8.56
C LYS A 121 0.08 -1.55 -7.12
N LEU A 122 0.16 -2.58 -6.30
CA LEU A 122 0.72 -2.49 -4.95
C LEU A 122 2.10 -3.13 -4.93
N TYR A 123 3.03 -2.52 -4.19
CA TYR A 123 4.38 -3.03 -3.98
C TYR A 123 4.67 -3.12 -2.48
N PHE A 124 5.19 -4.27 -2.08
CA PHE A 124 5.59 -4.59 -0.72
C PHE A 124 7.09 -4.88 -0.67
N SER A 125 7.72 -4.55 0.44
CA SER A 125 9.11 -4.88 0.75
C SER A 125 9.20 -5.29 2.22
N ILE A 126 8.95 -6.58 2.48
CA ILE A 126 8.83 -7.11 3.84
C ILE A 126 10.12 -7.81 4.23
N LYS A 127 10.60 -7.59 5.46
CA LYS A 127 11.82 -8.21 5.95
C LYS A 127 11.68 -9.73 5.90
N ARG A 128 12.73 -10.40 5.41
CA ARG A 128 12.79 -11.85 5.34
C ARG A 128 12.83 -12.43 6.75
N SER A 129 11.91 -13.35 7.03
CA SER A 129 11.95 -14.29 8.14
C SER A 129 11.51 -15.66 7.65
N ASP A 130 11.97 -16.73 8.30
CA ASP A 130 11.58 -18.09 7.95
C ASP A 130 10.06 -18.27 8.09
N GLU A 131 9.47 -17.72 9.16
CA GLU A 131 8.02 -17.71 9.38
C GLU A 131 7.25 -17.08 8.21
N PHE A 132 7.71 -15.93 7.70
CA PHE A 132 7.02 -15.24 6.61
C PHE A 132 7.20 -15.97 5.27
N ILE A 133 8.36 -16.60 5.04
CA ILE A 133 8.58 -17.46 3.87
C ILE A 133 7.66 -18.67 3.90
N ASP A 134 7.58 -19.36 5.04
CA ASP A 134 6.73 -20.53 5.22
C ASP A 134 5.26 -20.16 5.04
N TYR A 135 4.83 -19.00 5.56
CA TYR A 135 3.50 -18.46 5.30
C TYR A 135 3.25 -18.29 3.80
N LEU A 136 4.13 -17.60 3.06
CA LEU A 136 3.95 -17.40 1.62
C LEU A 136 3.94 -18.73 0.85
N ASN A 137 4.86 -19.65 1.16
CA ASN A 137 4.91 -20.97 0.54
C ASN A 137 3.63 -21.78 0.79
N SER A 138 3.04 -21.70 1.99
CA SER A 138 1.77 -22.35 2.34
C SER A 138 0.59 -21.82 1.50
N LYS A 139 0.70 -20.59 1.00
CA LYS A 139 -0.28 -19.93 0.13
C LYS A 139 0.01 -20.12 -1.36
N GLY A 140 1.04 -20.90 -1.71
CA GLY A 140 1.45 -21.14 -3.10
C GLY A 140 2.13 -19.94 -3.77
N LEU A 141 2.64 -18.99 -2.97
CA LEU A 141 3.42 -17.85 -3.42
C LEU A 141 4.91 -18.12 -3.25
#